data_AF-A0A956I5M0-F1
#
_entry.id   AF-A0A956I5M0-F1
#
_cell.length_a   1.000
_cell.length_b   1.000
_cell.length_c   1.000
_cell.angle_alpha   90.00
_cell.angle_beta   90.00
_cell.angle_gamma   90.00
#
_symmetry.space_group_name_H-M   'P 1'
#
loop_
_entity.id
_entity.type
_entity.pdbx_description
1 polymer ?
#
loop_
_entity_poly.entity_id
_entity_poly.type
_entity_poly.pdbx_seq_one_letter_code
_entity_poly.pdbx_strand_id
1 'polypeptide(L)'
;MLRRGRAFVFVGAAGLVLAVLGQLEALGPVASAGITVASTVMLALIAHGGVPLATEAVAFGASGAVAYEATRSYVPLVASGLLLTFVFGTRAMRSRTWRELAFHLGLAFASGVAASWVARANAGLEVTLWMTAIMVAALLASAPWLVPSDAPRTFALRRLAGRARGAGRWRLLRAVVAHRQLRDLELPTPLRRRVERAFDDVIRRTEQRLDGEGAAGVQRTIDQLVRVARAAKAREELLGELDESSERLAADGEALEAEVAALTELG
;
A
#
# COMPACT_ATOMS: atom_id res chain seq x y z
N MET A 1 -8.75 2.44 9.64
CA MET A 1 -7.70 2.43 10.70
C MET A 1 -6.44 1.60 10.39
N LEU A 2 -6.51 0.37 9.84
CA LEU A 2 -5.33 -0.50 9.64
C LEU A 2 -4.19 0.05 8.75
N ARG A 3 -4.46 1.01 7.84
CA ARG A 3 -3.41 1.60 6.99
C ARG A 3 -2.50 2.58 7.73
N ARG A 4 -3.04 3.36 8.68
CA ARG A 4 -2.25 4.35 9.43
C ARG A 4 -1.26 3.67 10.38
N GLY A 5 -1.70 2.66 11.14
CA GLY A 5 -0.82 1.92 12.05
C GLY A 5 0.37 1.24 11.36
N ARG A 6 0.17 0.75 10.13
CA ARG A 6 1.25 0.08 9.37
C ARG A 6 2.32 1.04 8.86
N ALA A 7 1.94 2.26 8.50
CA ALA A 7 2.90 3.29 8.14
C ALA A 7 3.80 3.63 9.34
N PHE A 8 3.22 3.80 10.54
CA PHE A 8 4.00 4.03 11.77
C PHE A 8 4.93 2.86 12.10
N VAL A 9 4.45 1.62 12.01
CA VAL A 9 5.28 0.43 12.22
C VAL A 9 6.42 0.37 11.20
N PHE A 10 6.16 0.69 9.93
CA PHE A 10 7.19 0.74 8.90
C PHE A 10 8.22 1.83 9.17
N VAL A 11 7.79 3.04 9.52
CA VAL A 11 8.70 4.15 9.86
C VAL A 11 9.59 3.77 11.05
N GLY A 12 9.02 3.20 12.11
CA GLY A 12 9.79 2.71 13.25
C GLY A 12 10.80 1.63 12.86
N ALA A 13 10.37 0.62 12.09
CA ALA A 13 11.25 -0.45 11.62
C ALA A 13 12.35 0.07 10.68
N ALA A 14 12.03 0.98 9.76
CA ALA A 14 13.00 1.58 8.84
C ALA A 14 14.04 2.41 9.59
N GLY A 15 13.62 3.20 10.58
CA GLY A 15 14.53 3.95 11.44
C GLY A 15 15.48 3.04 12.21
N LEU A 16 14.95 1.97 12.82
CA LEU A 16 15.76 0.97 13.52
C LEU A 16 16.77 0.30 12.57
N VAL A 17 16.32 -0.12 11.39
CA VAL A 17 17.21 -0.75 10.40
C VAL A 17 18.29 0.21 9.94
N LEU A 18 17.97 1.46 9.61
CA LEU A 18 18.97 2.45 9.21
C LEU A 18 19.99 2.72 10.32
N ALA A 19 19.55 2.80 11.57
CA ALA A 19 20.43 2.94 12.73
C ALA A 19 21.38 1.74 12.88
N VAL A 20 20.86 0.51 12.74
CA VAL A 20 21.66 -0.72 12.81
C VAL A 20 22.61 -0.85 11.63
N LEU A 21 22.15 -0.54 10.41
CA LEU A 21 22.97 -0.57 9.19
C LEU A 21 24.19 0.36 9.32
N GLY A 22 24.03 1.51 9.97
CA GLY A 22 25.14 2.43 10.27
C GLY A 22 26.19 1.88 11.24
N GLN A 23 25.88 0.81 11.99
CA GLN A 23 26.79 0.17 12.94
C GLN A 23 27.40 -1.13 12.41
N LEU A 24 27.02 -1.57 11.20
CA LEU A 24 27.45 -2.86 10.65
C LEU A 24 28.97 -2.94 10.39
N GLU A 25 29.65 -1.82 10.21
CA GLU A 25 31.10 -1.78 9.99
C GLU A 25 31.89 -2.29 11.22
N ALA A 26 31.30 -2.25 12.42
CA ALA A 26 31.89 -2.80 13.64
C ALA A 26 31.69 -4.31 13.80
N LEU A 27 30.84 -4.92 12.97
CA LEU A 27 30.53 -6.35 13.02
C LEU A 27 31.33 -7.12 11.97
N GLY A 28 31.61 -8.39 12.23
CA GLY A 28 32.22 -9.28 11.25
C GLY A 28 31.36 -9.42 9.98
N PRO A 29 31.96 -9.73 8.82
CA PRO A 29 31.28 -9.74 7.52
C PRO A 29 30.05 -10.66 7.50
N VAL A 30 30.15 -11.84 8.11
CA VAL A 30 29.05 -12.81 8.21
C VAL A 30 27.87 -12.27 9.01
N ALA A 31 28.14 -11.64 10.16
CA ALA A 31 27.11 -11.04 11.00
C ALA A 31 26.42 -9.86 10.28
N SER A 32 27.21 -9.03 9.59
CA SER A 32 26.68 -7.90 8.83
C SER A 32 25.72 -8.35 7.71
N ALA A 33 26.13 -9.34 6.90
CA ALA A 33 25.29 -9.89 5.85
C ALA A 33 24.00 -10.52 6.41
N GLY A 34 24.10 -11.26 7.51
CA GLY A 34 22.94 -11.86 8.17
C GLY A 34 21.93 -10.82 8.65
N ILE A 35 22.40 -9.75 9.28
CA ILE A 35 21.55 -8.64 9.74
C ILE A 35 20.95 -7.88 8.56
N THR A 36 21.73 -7.59 7.51
CA THR A 36 21.23 -6.96 6.28
C THR A 36 20.09 -7.78 5.68
N VAL A 37 20.27 -9.09 5.47
CA VAL A 37 19.21 -9.95 4.91
C VAL A 37 17.98 -10.01 5.81
N ALA A 38 18.16 -10.22 7.12
CA ALA A 38 17.05 -10.31 8.05
C ALA A 38 16.24 -9.00 8.09
N SER A 39 16.94 -7.86 8.16
CA SER A 39 16.31 -6.54 8.19
C SER A 39 15.60 -6.19 6.89
N THR A 40 16.18 -6.46 5.71
CA THR A 40 15.53 -6.18 4.43
C THR A 40 14.31 -7.05 4.19
N VAL A 41 14.37 -8.34 4.54
CA VAL A 41 13.21 -9.24 4.46
C VAL A 41 12.11 -8.77 5.40
N MET A 42 12.45 -8.41 6.65
CA MET A 42 11.48 -7.87 7.60
C MET A 42 10.84 -6.58 7.08
N LEU A 43 11.62 -5.64 6.53
CA LEU A 43 11.10 -4.42 5.93
C LEU A 43 10.19 -4.69 4.73
N ALA A 44 10.58 -5.61 3.84
CA ALA A 44 9.75 -6.01 2.69
C ALA A 44 8.42 -6.62 3.15
N LEU A 45 8.44 -7.50 4.16
CA LEU A 45 7.24 -8.08 4.75
C LEU A 45 6.32 -7.01 5.34
N ILE A 46 6.86 -6.06 6.11
CA ILE A 46 6.07 -4.96 6.70
C ILE A 46 5.49 -4.07 5.58
N ALA A 47 6.32 -3.70 4.60
CA ALA A 47 5.95 -2.84 3.47
C ALA A 47 4.78 -3.41 2.66
N HIS A 48 4.69 -4.73 2.53
CA HIS A 48 3.69 -5.38 1.68
C HIS A 48 2.44 -5.79 2.44
N GLY A 49 2.61 -6.12 3.70
CA GLY A 49 2.18 -7.44 4.08
C GLY A 49 0.88 -7.71 4.81
N GLY A 50 1.05 -8.80 5.55
CA GLY A 50 0.21 -9.97 5.36
C GLY A 50 0.82 -11.00 4.40
N VAL A 51 0.36 -12.23 4.63
CA VAL A 51 0.85 -13.52 4.11
C VAL A 51 0.76 -13.77 2.59
N PRO A 52 -0.18 -13.20 1.79
CA PRO A 52 -0.37 -13.68 0.43
C PRO A 52 0.76 -13.32 -0.55
N LEU A 53 1.68 -12.42 -0.17
CA LEU A 53 2.88 -12.08 -0.96
C LEU A 53 4.17 -12.25 -0.15
N ALA A 54 4.17 -13.14 0.84
CA ALA A 54 5.33 -13.34 1.70
C ALA A 54 6.54 -13.86 0.91
N THR A 55 6.33 -14.74 -0.07
CA THR A 55 7.41 -15.31 -0.89
C THR A 55 8.05 -14.27 -1.78
N GLU A 56 7.29 -13.42 -2.48
CA GLU A 56 7.88 -12.34 -3.27
C GLU A 56 8.55 -11.31 -2.35
N ALA A 57 7.93 -10.94 -1.22
CA ALA A 57 8.55 -10.03 -0.25
C ALA A 57 9.92 -10.54 0.22
N VAL A 58 10.02 -11.83 0.55
CA VAL A 58 11.28 -12.46 0.96
C VAL A 58 12.29 -12.46 -0.18
N ALA A 59 11.89 -12.84 -1.39
CA ALA A 59 12.78 -12.84 -2.55
C ALA A 59 13.32 -11.44 -2.86
N PHE A 60 12.46 -10.42 -2.89
CA PHE A 60 12.87 -9.03 -3.09
C PHE A 60 13.73 -8.51 -1.93
N GLY A 61 13.38 -8.81 -0.68
CA GLY A 61 14.19 -8.45 0.49
C GLY A 61 15.60 -9.05 0.42
N ALA A 62 15.70 -10.34 0.08
CA ALA A 62 16.98 -11.02 -0.11
C ALA A 62 17.78 -10.43 -1.29
N SER A 63 17.15 -10.18 -2.45
CA SER A 63 17.79 -9.51 -3.58
C SER A 63 18.28 -8.11 -3.23
N GLY A 64 17.51 -7.36 -2.45
CA GLY A 64 17.88 -6.03 -1.95
C GLY A 64 19.10 -6.08 -1.03
N ALA A 65 19.19 -7.08 -0.14
CA ALA A 65 20.36 -7.29 0.69
C ALA A 65 21.60 -7.65 -0.12
N VAL A 66 21.48 -8.55 -1.10
CA VAL A 66 22.60 -8.89 -2.00
C VAL A 66 23.06 -7.66 -2.77
N ALA A 67 22.14 -6.87 -3.33
CA ALA A 67 22.48 -5.65 -4.05
C ALA A 67 23.17 -4.62 -3.14
N TYR A 68 22.69 -4.48 -1.90
CA TYR A 68 23.31 -3.59 -0.90
C TYR A 68 24.73 -4.03 -0.58
N GLU A 69 24.93 -5.29 -0.23
CA GLU A 69 26.25 -5.83 0.12
C GLU A 69 27.25 -5.74 -1.04
N ALA A 70 26.80 -5.99 -2.28
CA ALA A 70 27.65 -5.90 -3.45
C ALA A 70 28.10 -4.47 -3.77
N THR A 71 27.33 -3.46 -3.39
CA THR A 71 27.56 -2.06 -3.80
C THR A 71 28.01 -1.14 -2.67
N ARG A 72 27.79 -1.51 -1.40
CA ARG A 72 28.04 -0.64 -0.23
C ARG A 72 29.48 -0.15 -0.11
N SER A 73 30.45 -0.98 -0.50
CA SER A 73 31.88 -0.65 -0.42
C SER A 73 32.32 0.39 -1.45
N TYR A 74 31.54 0.59 -2.52
CA TYR A 74 31.87 1.51 -3.60
C TYR A 74 31.00 2.77 -3.56
N VAL A 75 29.70 2.59 -3.34
CA VAL A 75 28.70 3.67 -3.43
C VAL A 75 27.59 3.40 -2.40
N PRO A 76 27.83 3.71 -1.10
CA PRO A 76 26.91 3.34 -0.02
C PRO A 76 25.53 4.00 -0.11
N LEU A 77 25.47 5.20 -0.68
CA LEU A 77 24.21 5.89 -0.94
C LEU A 77 23.37 5.16 -2.00
N VAL A 78 24.01 4.73 -3.10
CA VAL A 78 23.36 3.95 -4.17
C VAL A 78 22.90 2.61 -3.65
N ALA A 79 23.71 1.94 -2.82
CA ALA A 79 23.35 0.67 -2.18
C ALA A 79 22.02 0.77 -1.41
N SER A 80 21.84 1.87 -0.66
CA SER A 80 20.62 2.13 0.11
C SER A 80 19.41 2.42 -0.79
N GLY A 81 19.63 3.14 -1.90
CA GLY A 81 18.62 3.34 -2.93
C GLY A 81 18.16 2.02 -3.55
N LEU A 82 19.10 1.16 -3.95
CA LEU A 82 18.79 -0.17 -4.48
C LEU A 82 18.02 -1.01 -3.47
N LEU A 83 18.46 -1.03 -2.22
CA LEU A 83 17.78 -1.74 -1.12
C LEU A 83 16.31 -1.33 -1.02
N LEU A 84 16.00 -0.04 -0.92
CA LEU A 84 14.61 0.41 -0.87
C LEU A 84 13.84 0.14 -2.16
N THR A 85 14.51 0.19 -3.32
CA THR A 85 13.91 -0.15 -4.60
C THR A 85 13.42 -1.59 -4.62
N PHE A 86 14.21 -2.53 -4.08
CA PHE A 86 13.81 -3.92 -3.92
C PHE A 86 12.73 -4.09 -2.84
N VAL A 87 12.87 -3.45 -1.66
CA VAL A 87 11.86 -3.48 -0.59
C VAL A 87 10.50 -2.97 -1.06
N PHE A 88 10.45 -2.02 -1.98
CA PHE A 88 9.21 -1.51 -2.58
C PHE A 88 8.89 -2.11 -3.96
N GLY A 89 9.76 -3.00 -4.47
CA GLY A 89 9.69 -3.53 -5.83
C GLY A 89 8.37 -4.22 -6.13
N THR A 90 7.90 -5.13 -5.26
CA THR A 90 6.61 -5.80 -5.53
C THR A 90 5.42 -4.84 -5.47
N ARG A 91 5.52 -3.75 -4.69
CA ARG A 91 4.47 -2.72 -4.66
C ARG A 91 4.49 -1.96 -5.98
N ALA A 92 5.67 -1.60 -6.48
CA ALA A 92 5.85 -0.94 -7.77
C ALA A 92 5.34 -1.83 -8.94
N MET A 93 5.56 -3.14 -8.89
CA MET A 93 5.06 -4.11 -9.88
C MET A 93 3.52 -4.13 -10.00
N ARG A 94 2.79 -3.60 -9.01
CA ARG A 94 1.32 -3.50 -9.05
C ARG A 94 0.81 -2.31 -9.86
N SER A 95 1.70 -1.41 -10.27
CA SER A 95 1.39 -0.25 -11.12
C SER A 95 0.70 -0.65 -12.43
N ARG A 96 -0.13 0.22 -12.99
CA ARG A 96 -0.93 -0.06 -14.20
C ARG A 96 -0.12 0.12 -15.47
N THR A 97 0.82 1.04 -15.44
CA THR A 97 1.62 1.44 -16.61
C THR A 97 3.11 1.35 -16.30
N TRP A 98 3.93 1.19 -17.34
CA TRP A 98 5.37 1.19 -17.18
C TRP A 98 5.90 2.53 -16.62
N ARG A 99 5.24 3.65 -16.94
CA ARG A 99 5.60 4.98 -16.43
C ARG A 99 5.39 5.06 -14.93
N GLU A 100 4.26 4.55 -14.46
CA GLU A 100 3.94 4.46 -13.04
C GLU A 100 4.90 3.50 -12.31
N LEU A 101 5.28 2.38 -12.94
CA LEU A 101 6.32 1.48 -12.43
C LEU A 101 7.65 2.22 -12.25
N ALA A 102 8.14 2.86 -13.32
CA ALA A 102 9.39 3.61 -13.31
C ALA A 102 9.38 4.72 -12.27
N PHE A 103 8.25 5.42 -12.11
CA PHE A 103 8.07 6.43 -11.08
C PHE A 103 8.15 5.85 -9.66
N HIS A 104 7.48 4.73 -9.38
CA HIS A 104 7.54 4.08 -8.06
C HIS A 104 8.95 3.61 -7.72
N LEU A 105 9.63 2.97 -8.67
CA LEU A 105 11.01 2.50 -8.49
C LEU A 105 11.97 3.68 -8.32
N GLY A 106 11.83 4.71 -9.16
CA GLY A 106 12.65 5.92 -9.09
C GLY A 106 12.46 6.67 -7.76
N LEU A 107 11.21 6.79 -7.28
CA LEU A 107 10.93 7.40 -5.98
C LEU A 107 11.50 6.56 -4.83
N ALA A 108 11.36 5.23 -4.87
CA ALA A 108 11.94 4.33 -3.87
C ALA A 108 13.47 4.42 -3.84
N PHE A 109 14.10 4.50 -5.01
CA PHE A 109 15.53 4.70 -5.13
C PHE A 109 15.96 6.06 -4.56
N ALA A 110 15.35 7.16 -5.01
CA ALA A 110 15.69 8.51 -4.59
C ALA A 110 15.47 8.72 -3.09
N SER A 111 14.38 8.20 -2.53
CA SER A 111 14.13 8.25 -1.09
C SER A 111 15.14 7.44 -0.29
N GLY A 112 15.59 6.27 -0.79
CA GLY A 112 16.63 5.48 -0.13
C GLY A 112 17.99 6.17 -0.13
N VAL A 113 18.36 6.81 -1.24
CA VAL A 113 19.57 7.65 -1.33
C VAL A 113 19.50 8.81 -0.34
N ALA A 114 18.39 9.55 -0.34
CA ALA A 114 18.20 10.71 0.54
C ALA A 114 18.19 10.30 2.03
N ALA A 115 17.48 9.23 2.39
CA ALA A 115 17.46 8.69 3.74
C ALA A 115 18.86 8.29 4.23
N SER A 116 19.61 7.57 3.39
CA SER A 116 20.99 7.18 3.68
C SER A 116 21.92 8.38 3.83
N TRP A 117 21.77 9.38 2.96
CA TRP A 117 22.54 10.62 3.06
C TRP A 117 22.28 11.35 4.37
N VAL A 118 21.02 11.52 4.77
CA VAL A 118 20.65 12.14 6.06
C VAL A 118 21.24 11.35 7.23
N ALA A 119 21.10 10.02 7.23
CA ALA A 119 21.61 9.17 8.31
C ALA A 119 23.14 9.26 8.43
N ARG A 120 23.87 9.26 7.31
CA ARG A 120 25.34 9.34 7.31
C ARG A 120 25.87 10.74 7.62
N ALA A 121 25.26 11.79 7.08
CA ALA A 121 25.71 13.17 7.30
C ALA A 121 25.59 13.60 8.77
N ASN A 122 24.74 12.92 9.54
CA ASN A 122 24.51 13.19 10.96
C ASN A 122 25.08 12.09 11.88
N ALA A 123 25.87 11.16 11.34
CA ALA A 123 26.54 10.15 12.15
C ALA A 123 27.60 10.81 13.05
N GLY A 124 27.59 10.47 14.35
CA GLY A 124 28.52 11.02 15.33
C GLY A 124 28.12 12.37 15.96
N LEU A 125 26.96 12.92 15.59
CA LEU A 125 26.36 14.04 16.33
C LEU A 125 25.88 13.60 17.72
N GLU A 126 25.55 14.58 18.56
CA GLU A 126 24.87 14.35 19.83
C GLU A 126 23.63 13.46 19.64
N VAL A 127 23.36 12.57 20.60
CA VAL A 127 22.31 11.55 20.54
C VAL A 127 20.96 12.14 20.13
N THR A 128 20.60 13.31 20.66
CA THR A 128 19.33 13.99 20.35
C THR A 128 19.20 14.36 18.88
N LEU A 129 20.27 14.93 18.30
CA LEU A 129 20.32 15.31 16.88
C LEU A 129 20.38 14.08 15.98
N TRP A 130 21.15 13.08 16.38
CA TRP A 130 21.24 11.81 15.66
C TRP A 130 19.88 11.09 15.59
N MET A 131 19.16 11.00 16.71
CA MET A 131 17.81 10.41 16.74
C MET A 131 16.82 11.17 15.85
N THR A 132 16.90 12.50 15.84
CA THR A 132 16.08 13.35 14.96
C THR A 132 16.41 13.10 13.49
N ALA A 133 17.69 12.99 13.13
CA ALA A 133 18.12 12.67 11.77
C ALA A 133 17.66 11.27 11.32
N ILE A 134 17.72 10.27 12.21
CA ILE A 134 17.19 8.92 11.93
C ILE A 134 15.67 8.97 11.71
N MET A 135 14.93 9.76 12.48
CA MET A 135 13.49 9.95 12.27
C MET A 135 13.21 10.57 10.90
N VAL A 136 13.94 11.61 10.50
CA VAL A 136 13.83 12.22 9.16
C VAL A 136 14.18 11.22 8.06
N ALA A 137 15.27 10.46 8.22
CA ALA A 137 15.67 9.43 7.28
C ALA A 137 14.58 8.33 7.14
N ALA A 138 13.96 7.92 8.24
CA ALA A 138 12.86 6.96 8.23
C ALA A 138 11.61 7.50 7.51
N LEU A 139 11.28 8.78 7.72
CA LEU A 139 10.20 9.46 7.01
C LEU A 139 10.49 9.51 5.50
N LEU A 140 11.71 9.89 5.11
CA LEU A 140 12.13 9.87 3.71
C LEU A 140 12.03 8.45 3.11
N ALA A 141 12.57 7.43 3.80
CA ALA A 141 12.49 6.04 3.37
C ALA A 141 11.04 5.52 3.24
N SER A 142 10.10 6.14 3.95
CA SER A 142 8.67 5.83 3.85
C SER A 142 7.95 6.54 2.70
N ALA A 143 8.57 7.51 2.02
CA ALA A 143 7.95 8.28 0.94
C ALA A 143 7.26 7.44 -0.15
N PRO A 144 7.77 6.26 -0.57
CA PRO A 144 7.09 5.41 -1.54
C PRO A 144 5.69 4.94 -1.10
N TRP A 145 5.37 4.98 0.20
CA TRP A 145 4.02 4.70 0.70
C TRP A 145 2.98 5.73 0.30
N LEU A 146 3.40 6.98 0.05
CA LEU A 146 2.53 8.08 -0.36
C LEU A 146 2.00 7.86 -1.77
N VAL A 147 2.73 7.10 -2.59
CA VAL A 147 2.28 6.80 -3.95
C VAL A 147 1.18 5.73 -3.90
N PRO A 148 -0.01 6.03 -4.44
CA PRO A 148 -1.10 5.08 -4.47
C PRO A 148 -0.74 3.91 -5.39
N SER A 149 -0.79 2.69 -4.86
CA SER A 149 -0.65 1.46 -5.63
C SER A 149 -1.95 0.67 -5.64
N ASP A 150 -2.17 -0.13 -6.69
CA ASP A 150 -3.29 -1.08 -6.70
C ASP A 150 -3.16 -2.07 -5.52
N ALA A 151 -4.30 -2.45 -4.94
CA ALA A 151 -4.31 -3.44 -3.85
C ALA A 151 -3.90 -4.83 -4.37
N PRO A 152 -3.32 -5.71 -3.50
CA PRO A 152 -2.91 -7.07 -3.88
C PRO A 152 -3.94 -7.83 -4.71
N ARG A 153 -5.20 -7.86 -4.24
CA ARG A 153 -6.33 -8.54 -4.90
C ARG A 153 -6.69 -7.92 -6.24
N THR A 154 -6.70 -6.58 -6.32
CA THR A 154 -6.92 -5.86 -7.59
C THR A 154 -5.88 -6.25 -8.63
N PHE A 155 -4.61 -6.31 -8.22
CA PHE A 155 -3.52 -6.72 -9.09
C PHE A 155 -3.63 -8.18 -9.51
N ALA A 156 -3.93 -9.10 -8.58
CA ALA A 156 -4.12 -10.52 -8.89
C ALA A 156 -5.25 -10.73 -9.92
N LEU A 157 -6.41 -10.11 -9.71
CA LEU A 157 -7.53 -10.17 -10.67
C LEU A 157 -7.14 -9.59 -12.04
N ARG A 158 -6.39 -8.49 -12.07
CA ARG A 158 -5.89 -7.88 -13.33
C ARG A 158 -4.90 -8.79 -14.04
N ARG A 159 -3.99 -9.43 -13.30
CA ARG A 159 -3.02 -10.42 -13.82
C ARG A 159 -3.73 -11.64 -14.38
N LEU A 160 -4.77 -12.13 -13.71
CA LEU A 160 -5.60 -13.24 -14.21
C LEU A 160 -6.40 -12.82 -15.44
N ALA A 161 -6.94 -11.60 -15.47
CA ALA A 161 -7.63 -11.06 -16.64
C ALA A 161 -6.70 -10.98 -17.88
N GLY A 162 -5.42 -10.67 -17.68
CA GLY A 162 -4.42 -10.68 -18.75
C GLY A 162 -4.12 -12.06 -19.33
N ARG A 163 -4.28 -13.13 -18.52
CA ARG A 163 -4.13 -14.53 -18.95
C ARG A 163 -5.40 -15.12 -19.55
N ALA A 164 -6.57 -14.64 -19.11
CA ALA A 164 -7.86 -15.09 -19.61
C ALA A 164 -8.16 -14.57 -21.03
N ARG A 165 -8.93 -15.35 -21.81
CA ARG A 165 -9.41 -14.97 -23.16
C ARG A 165 -10.93 -14.77 -23.19
N GLY A 166 -11.41 -14.02 -24.18
CA GLY A 166 -12.84 -13.82 -24.45
C GLY A 166 -13.63 -13.19 -23.29
N ALA A 167 -14.85 -13.67 -23.05
CA ALA A 167 -15.76 -13.15 -22.03
C ALA A 167 -15.21 -13.27 -20.59
N GLY A 168 -14.35 -14.25 -20.32
CA GLY A 168 -13.71 -14.43 -19.02
C GLY A 168 -12.83 -13.23 -18.61
N ARG A 169 -12.08 -12.68 -19.57
CA ARG A 169 -11.27 -11.47 -19.36
C ARG A 169 -12.11 -10.29 -18.93
N TRP A 170 -13.19 -10.00 -19.66
CA TRP A 170 -14.09 -8.88 -19.34
C TRP A 170 -14.76 -9.02 -17.96
N ARG A 171 -15.13 -10.24 -17.58
CA ARG A 171 -15.70 -10.51 -16.25
C ARG A 171 -14.69 -10.27 -15.12
N LEU A 172 -13.44 -10.71 -15.29
CA LEU A 172 -12.38 -10.43 -14.33
C LEU A 172 -12.07 -8.93 -14.24
N LEU A 173 -12.09 -8.20 -15.36
CA LEU A 173 -11.97 -6.74 -15.35
C LEU A 173 -13.13 -6.06 -14.62
N ARG A 174 -14.36 -6.59 -14.73
CA ARG A 174 -15.49 -6.10 -13.91
C ARG A 174 -15.29 -6.38 -12.43
N ALA A 175 -14.73 -7.54 -12.06
CA ALA A 175 -14.37 -7.85 -10.68
C ALA A 175 -13.28 -6.89 -10.14
N VAL A 176 -12.30 -6.50 -10.97
CA VAL A 176 -11.29 -5.48 -10.64
C VAL A 176 -11.97 -4.14 -10.29
N VAL A 177 -12.93 -3.70 -11.11
CA VAL A 177 -13.68 -2.46 -10.87
C VAL A 177 -14.51 -2.57 -9.60
N ALA A 178 -15.24 -3.68 -9.41
CA ALA A 178 -16.04 -3.93 -8.22
C ALA A 178 -15.20 -3.91 -6.92
N HIS A 179 -14.01 -4.53 -6.94
CA HIS A 179 -13.10 -4.51 -5.80
C HIS A 179 -12.60 -3.10 -5.48
N ARG A 180 -12.29 -2.28 -6.51
CA ARG A 180 -11.87 -0.88 -6.29
C ARG A 180 -12.99 -0.07 -5.63
N GLN A 181 -14.21 -0.16 -6.17
CA GLN A 181 -15.38 0.51 -5.60
C GLN A 181 -15.57 0.10 -4.14
N LEU A 182 -15.71 -1.20 -3.85
CA LEU A 182 -15.94 -1.72 -2.49
C LEU A 182 -14.81 -1.40 -1.51
N ARG A 183 -13.59 -1.14 -1.99
CA ARG A 183 -12.44 -0.79 -1.14
C ARG A 183 -12.55 0.63 -0.59
N ASP A 184 -13.04 1.54 -1.41
CA ASP A 184 -13.11 2.95 -1.09
C ASP A 184 -14.37 3.26 -0.25
N LEU A 185 -15.35 2.34 -0.23
CA LEU A 185 -16.53 2.37 0.64
C LEU A 185 -16.26 2.00 2.11
N GLU A 186 -16.95 2.68 3.02
CA GLU A 186 -17.00 2.31 4.44
C GLU A 186 -17.97 1.16 4.71
N LEU A 187 -17.51 -0.08 4.48
CA LEU A 187 -18.30 -1.27 4.77
C LEU A 187 -18.13 -1.75 6.23
N PRO A 188 -19.21 -2.25 6.87
CA PRO A 188 -19.14 -2.94 8.15
C PRO A 188 -18.11 -4.07 8.13
N THR A 189 -17.33 -4.23 9.20
CA THR A 189 -16.26 -5.23 9.32
C THR A 189 -16.68 -6.66 8.92
N PRO A 190 -17.84 -7.21 9.35
CA PRO A 190 -18.22 -8.57 8.97
C PRO A 190 -18.48 -8.70 7.46
N LEU A 191 -19.12 -7.69 6.85
CA LEU A 191 -19.39 -7.67 5.41
C LEU A 191 -18.09 -7.55 4.62
N ARG A 192 -17.19 -6.66 5.05
CA ARG A 192 -15.86 -6.48 4.45
C ARG A 192 -15.08 -7.79 4.40
N ARG A 193 -15.02 -8.53 5.52
CA ARG A 193 -14.36 -9.84 5.58
C ARG A 193 -14.99 -10.87 4.64
N ARG A 194 -16.32 -10.90 4.51
CA ARG A 194 -17.02 -11.81 3.58
C ARG A 194 -16.72 -11.46 2.13
N VAL A 195 -16.77 -10.18 1.77
CA VAL A 195 -16.43 -9.68 0.44
C VAL A 195 -14.98 -10.00 0.09
N GLU A 196 -14.04 -9.76 1.01
CA GLU A 196 -12.62 -10.08 0.81
C GLU A 196 -12.41 -11.58 0.58
N ARG A 197 -13.03 -12.45 1.37
CA ARG A 197 -12.98 -13.92 1.16
C ARG A 197 -13.57 -14.33 -0.17
N ALA A 198 -14.67 -13.73 -0.60
CA ALA A 198 -15.28 -14.02 -1.89
C ALA A 198 -14.38 -13.63 -3.06
N PHE A 199 -13.63 -12.52 -2.94
CA PHE A 199 -12.60 -12.18 -3.92
C PHE A 199 -11.43 -13.18 -3.91
N ASP A 200 -10.97 -13.60 -2.73
CA ASP A 200 -9.92 -14.62 -2.60
C ASP A 200 -10.35 -15.96 -3.23
N ASP A 201 -11.61 -16.37 -3.02
CA ASP A 201 -12.18 -17.57 -3.64
C ASP A 201 -12.27 -17.44 -5.17
N VAL A 202 -12.62 -16.26 -5.69
CA VAL A 202 -12.64 -16.00 -7.14
C VAL A 202 -11.23 -16.10 -7.73
N ILE A 203 -10.22 -15.52 -7.05
CA ILE A 203 -8.82 -15.59 -7.47
C ILE A 203 -8.38 -17.06 -7.52
N ARG A 204 -8.52 -17.79 -6.41
CA ARG A 204 -8.09 -19.20 -6.29
C ARG A 204 -8.75 -20.10 -7.34
N ARG A 205 -10.08 -20.00 -7.51
CA ARG A 205 -10.81 -20.83 -8.50
C ARG A 205 -10.47 -20.45 -9.94
N THR A 206 -10.14 -19.18 -10.20
CA THR A 206 -9.73 -18.75 -11.53
C THR A 206 -8.32 -19.24 -11.85
N GLU A 207 -7.41 -19.25 -10.88
CA GLU A 207 -6.07 -19.84 -11.00
C GLU A 207 -6.18 -21.33 -11.35
N GLN A 208 -6.89 -22.12 -10.53
CA GLN A 208 -7.15 -23.55 -10.78
C GLN A 208 -7.69 -23.80 -12.19
N ARG A 209 -8.67 -22.99 -12.63
CA ARG A 209 -9.25 -23.12 -13.97
C ARG A 209 -8.26 -22.83 -15.10
N LEU A 210 -7.39 -21.83 -14.93
CA LEU A 210 -6.38 -21.49 -15.93
C LEU A 210 -5.28 -22.56 -15.99
N ASP A 211 -5.04 -23.25 -14.88
CA ASP A 211 -4.09 -24.37 -14.77
C ASP A 211 -4.69 -25.71 -15.23
N GLY A 212 -5.94 -25.71 -15.73
CA GLY A 212 -6.61 -26.88 -16.30
C GLY A 212 -7.44 -27.70 -15.30
N GLU A 213 -7.47 -27.32 -14.03
CA GLU A 213 -8.31 -27.95 -13.00
C GLU A 213 -9.72 -27.34 -13.07
N GLY A 214 -10.69 -28.12 -13.55
CA GLY A 214 -12.02 -27.64 -13.92
C GLY A 214 -12.78 -26.93 -12.78
N ALA A 215 -12.75 -25.60 -12.76
CA ALA A 215 -13.60 -24.80 -11.86
C ALA A 215 -14.86 -24.29 -12.58
N ALA A 216 -16.00 -24.89 -12.23
CA ALA A 216 -17.33 -24.35 -12.52
C ALA A 216 -17.76 -23.32 -11.46
N GLY A 217 -18.58 -22.34 -11.83
CA GLY A 217 -19.25 -21.44 -10.86
C GLY A 217 -18.60 -20.09 -10.56
N VAL A 218 -17.36 -19.83 -11.00
CA VAL A 218 -16.67 -18.52 -10.79
C VAL A 218 -17.48 -17.33 -11.32
N GLN A 219 -18.18 -17.54 -12.44
CA GLN A 219 -18.95 -16.49 -13.12
C GLN A 219 -20.07 -15.93 -12.23
N ARG A 220 -20.80 -16.81 -11.54
CA ARG A 220 -21.89 -16.38 -10.64
C ARG A 220 -21.37 -15.56 -9.48
N THR A 221 -20.23 -15.96 -8.90
CA THR A 221 -19.59 -15.23 -7.79
C THR A 221 -19.13 -13.85 -8.25
N ILE A 222 -18.52 -13.74 -9.43
CA ILE A 222 -18.14 -12.43 -10.00
C ILE A 222 -19.37 -11.55 -10.19
N ASP A 223 -20.45 -12.08 -10.79
CA ASP A 223 -21.66 -11.30 -11.04
C ASP A 223 -22.33 -10.84 -9.72
N GLN A 224 -22.34 -11.69 -8.69
CA GLN A 224 -22.80 -11.32 -7.35
C GLN A 224 -21.94 -10.19 -6.75
N LEU A 225 -20.61 -10.30 -6.81
CA LEU A 225 -19.70 -9.26 -6.30
C LEU A 225 -19.89 -7.93 -7.02
N VAL A 226 -20.11 -7.95 -8.34
CA VAL A 226 -20.40 -6.74 -9.13
C VAL A 226 -21.74 -6.12 -8.73
N ARG A 227 -22.78 -6.94 -8.48
CA ARG A 227 -24.08 -6.43 -8.00
C ARG A 227 -23.96 -5.80 -6.61
N VAL A 228 -23.25 -6.46 -5.69
CA VAL A 228 -22.98 -5.92 -4.35
C VAL A 228 -22.22 -4.60 -4.43
N ALA A 229 -21.19 -4.50 -5.29
CA ALA A 229 -20.45 -3.25 -5.50
C ALA A 229 -21.33 -2.12 -6.01
N ARG A 230 -22.20 -2.40 -7.00
CA ARG A 230 -23.15 -1.40 -7.52
C ARG A 230 -24.18 -0.96 -6.48
N ALA A 231 -24.76 -1.91 -5.74
CA ALA A 231 -25.73 -1.61 -4.69
C ALA A 231 -25.10 -0.80 -3.55
N ALA A 232 -23.85 -1.13 -3.18
CA ALA A 232 -23.14 -0.40 -2.15
C ALA A 232 -22.78 1.03 -2.60
N LYS A 233 -22.38 1.22 -3.86
CA LYS A 233 -22.14 2.56 -4.44
C LYS A 233 -23.43 3.39 -4.52
N ALA A 234 -24.52 2.80 -5.01
CA ALA A 234 -25.82 3.49 -5.06
C ALA A 234 -26.31 3.90 -3.66
N ARG A 235 -26.09 3.05 -2.64
CA ARG A 235 -26.40 3.39 -1.25
C ARG A 235 -25.54 4.56 -0.75
N GLU A 236 -24.26 4.61 -1.07
CA GLU A 236 -23.38 5.72 -0.66
C GLU A 236 -23.80 7.02 -1.35
N GLU A 237 -24.12 6.99 -2.65
CA GLU A 237 -24.62 8.17 -3.39
C GLU A 237 -25.92 8.70 -2.75
N LEU A 238 -26.87 7.82 -2.43
CA LEU A 238 -28.11 8.20 -1.74
C LEU A 238 -27.88 8.77 -0.33
N LEU A 239 -26.91 8.24 0.42
CA LEU A 239 -26.57 8.78 1.74
C LEU A 239 -25.92 10.17 1.62
N GLY A 240 -25.04 10.37 0.63
CA GLY A 240 -24.46 11.69 0.36
C GLY A 240 -25.51 12.74 0.00
N GLU A 241 -26.49 12.37 -0.83
CA GLU A 241 -27.62 13.26 -1.17
C GLU A 241 -28.48 13.63 0.05
N LEU A 242 -28.68 12.68 0.98
CA LEU A 242 -29.41 12.93 2.22
C LEU A 242 -28.64 13.84 3.19
N ASP A 243 -27.34 13.63 3.32
CA ASP A 243 -26.47 14.47 4.17
C ASP A 243 -26.44 15.91 3.63
N GLU A 244 -26.24 16.10 2.31
CA GLU A 244 -26.30 17.42 1.68
C GLU A 244 -27.68 18.11 1.87
N SER A 245 -28.76 17.33 1.76
CA SER A 245 -30.12 17.84 1.97
C SER A 245 -30.34 18.25 3.43
N SER A 246 -29.82 17.47 4.38
CA SER A 246 -29.90 17.79 5.82
C SER A 246 -29.09 19.05 6.15
N GLU A 247 -27.90 19.22 5.57
CA GLU A 247 -27.08 20.42 5.76
C GLU A 247 -27.76 21.67 5.19
N ARG A 248 -28.39 21.56 4.01
CA ARG A 248 -29.17 22.67 3.43
C ARG A 248 -30.36 23.06 4.30
N LEU A 249 -31.12 22.08 4.79
CA LEU A 249 -32.26 22.35 5.68
C LEU A 249 -31.82 22.98 7.01
N ALA A 250 -30.66 22.59 7.54
CA ALA A 250 -30.09 23.24 8.73
C ALA A 250 -29.71 24.70 8.46
N ALA A 251 -29.05 24.98 7.33
CA ALA A 251 -28.69 26.34 6.93
C ALA A 251 -29.93 27.23 6.67
N ASP A 252 -30.96 26.68 6.03
CA ASP A 252 -32.23 27.39 5.81
C ASP A 252 -32.95 27.67 7.14
N GLY A 253 -32.87 26.74 8.10
CA GLY A 253 -33.38 26.92 9.46
C GLY A 253 -32.69 28.06 10.21
N GLU A 254 -31.35 28.09 10.18
CA GLU A 254 -30.56 29.18 10.79
C GLU A 254 -30.88 30.54 10.15
N ALA A 255 -31.08 30.58 8.83
CA ALA A 255 -31.46 31.80 8.12
C ALA A 255 -32.86 32.29 8.53
N LEU A 256 -33.83 31.38 8.66
CA LEU A 256 -35.18 31.70 9.12
C LEU A 256 -35.19 32.17 10.57
N GLU A 257 -34.43 31.53 11.46
CA GLU A 257 -34.29 31.96 12.85
C GLU A 257 -33.70 33.37 12.95
N ALA A 258 -32.70 33.67 12.12
CA ALA A 258 -32.12 35.02 12.04
C ALA A 258 -33.14 36.06 11.51
N GLU A 259 -33.95 35.71 10.51
CA GLU A 259 -35.00 36.58 9.98
C GLU A 259 -36.09 36.85 11.02
N VAL A 260 -36.54 35.82 11.74
CA VAL A 260 -37.54 35.95 12.82
C VAL A 260 -36.99 36.81 13.96
N ALA A 261 -35.72 36.64 14.34
CA ALA A 261 -35.08 37.48 15.35
C ALA A 261 -35.05 38.96 14.91
N ALA A 262 -34.65 39.24 13.67
CA ALA A 262 -34.62 40.60 13.12
C ALA A 262 -36.02 41.25 13.07
N LEU A 263 -37.06 40.48 12.71
CA LEU A 263 -38.44 40.98 12.71
C LEU A 263 -38.95 41.26 14.14
N THR A 264 -38.52 40.48 15.13
CA THR A 264 -38.89 40.67 16.54
C THR A 264 -38.25 41.94 17.12
N GLU A 265 -37.06 42.34 16.67
CA GLU A 265 -36.41 43.58 17.11
C GLU A 265 -37.08 44.86 16.55
N LEU A 266 -37.87 44.74 15.47
CA LEU A 266 -38.50 45.87 14.79
C LEU A 266 -39.94 46.16 15.26
N GLY A 267 -40.57 45.26 16.03
CA GLY A 267 -41.95 45.36 16.51
C GLY A 267 -42.05 45.69 17.99
#